data_AF-F5L3E3-F1
#
_entry.id   AF-F5L3E3-F1
#
_cell.length_a   1.000
_cell.length_b   1.000
_cell.length_c   1.000
_cell.angle_alpha   90.00
_cell.angle_beta   90.00
_cell.angle_gamma   90.00
#
_symmetry.space_group_name_H-M   'P 1'
#
loop_
_entity.id
_entity.type
_entity.pdbx_description
1 polymer ?
#
loop_
_entity_poly.entity_id
_entity_poly.type
_entity_poly.pdbx_seq_one_letter_code
_entity_poly.pdbx_strand_id
1 'polypeptide(L)'
;MLESYQLTVQDVLQTRHFQHAKVIAGEQGLHRVVKWVHIIELPQVSHLVNGQELILTTGVGWGASRGTRLSFLQQLIDHHASAVCIELYTYFHRIPEELIDLANRHHLPLIVFTREVRFVDITRDLHTRLIQYTKQNEAQKQWLLDWLKGKLTGDEVNQYLAANLKLKENWLGVVLIVKPKAGEKEVIPLKGESNQPLIVNWRSSILWTARSILEEMGWTVLSLERQDEIVFFLFYRKKSVHQNKTGFPHETAGWKTLLKQTCEKILATTAPLPLQIGAGQPFDCAEQLAHSLKTAEQTLKLQRQLNRYDIISYDDFGIYPLLSMMEQHYNLHDFIETHIGAVINYDREHGTQLLPTLKTYLACQGSKQETAKQLYIVRQTLYHRLNKLEELLGKDFMSFERRVAIECGLLAYELGLVQGEQKIGLFST
;
A
#
# COMPACT_ATOMS: atom_id res chain seq x y z
N MET A 1 7.34 -22.50 -8.69
CA MET A 1 5.98 -22.04 -8.36
C MET A 1 6.01 -21.55 -6.93
N LEU A 2 5.79 -20.25 -6.73
CA LEU A 2 5.50 -19.69 -5.41
C LEU A 2 4.13 -20.24 -5.00
N GLU A 3 4.02 -20.83 -3.81
CA GLU A 3 2.74 -21.33 -3.30
C GLU A 3 1.76 -20.15 -3.17
N SER A 4 0.61 -20.24 -3.83
CA SER A 4 -0.44 -19.22 -3.71
C SER A 4 -0.92 -19.16 -2.25
N TYR A 5 -0.95 -17.98 -1.63
CA TYR A 5 -1.40 -17.82 -0.23
C TYR A 5 -2.92 -18.01 -0.07
N GLN A 6 -3.63 -18.15 -1.19
CA GLN A 6 -5.07 -18.32 -1.27
C GLN A 6 -5.37 -19.21 -2.48
N LEU A 7 -6.44 -19.99 -2.36
CA LEU A 7 -6.90 -20.85 -3.45
C LEU A 7 -7.65 -20.00 -4.48
N THR A 8 -7.16 -19.89 -5.71
CA THR A 8 -7.87 -19.21 -6.80
C THR A 8 -8.72 -20.17 -7.64
N VAL A 9 -9.61 -19.65 -8.48
CA VAL A 9 -10.33 -20.48 -9.46
C VAL A 9 -9.35 -21.19 -10.40
N GLN A 10 -8.27 -20.51 -10.80
CA GLN A 10 -7.20 -21.11 -11.60
C GLN A 10 -6.53 -22.30 -10.88
N ASP A 11 -6.27 -22.19 -9.58
CA ASP A 11 -5.70 -23.30 -8.79
C ASP A 11 -6.69 -24.47 -8.68
N VAL A 12 -7.99 -24.18 -8.52
CA VAL A 12 -9.05 -25.19 -8.49
C VAL A 12 -9.08 -25.99 -9.79
N LEU A 13 -8.95 -25.33 -10.94
CA LEU A 13 -8.93 -25.99 -12.26
C LEU A 13 -7.76 -26.95 -12.44
N GLN A 14 -6.65 -26.77 -11.70
CA GLN A 14 -5.50 -27.67 -11.74
C GLN A 14 -5.68 -28.93 -10.88
N THR A 15 -6.74 -29.00 -10.06
CA THR A 15 -7.00 -30.19 -9.24
C THR A 15 -7.50 -31.36 -10.08
N ARG A 16 -7.26 -32.59 -9.59
CA ARG A 16 -7.66 -33.82 -10.27
C ARG A 16 -9.15 -33.88 -10.62
N HIS A 17 -10.00 -33.23 -9.82
CA HIS A 17 -11.45 -33.25 -10.00
C HIS A 17 -11.93 -32.39 -11.17
N PHE A 18 -11.09 -31.47 -11.66
CA PHE A 18 -11.40 -30.54 -12.74
C PHE A 18 -10.72 -30.89 -14.08
N GLN A 19 -10.04 -32.04 -14.18
CA GLN A 19 -9.36 -32.48 -15.42
C GLN A 19 -10.28 -32.57 -16.65
N HIS A 20 -11.58 -32.80 -16.44
CA HIS A 20 -12.60 -32.85 -17.49
C HIS A 20 -13.57 -31.67 -17.44
N ALA A 21 -13.22 -30.63 -16.69
CA ALA A 21 -13.97 -29.40 -16.65
C ALA A 21 -13.54 -28.47 -17.81
N LYS A 22 -14.46 -27.66 -18.30
CA LYS A 22 -14.19 -26.65 -19.32
C LYS A 22 -14.69 -25.29 -18.86
N VAL A 23 -13.84 -24.28 -18.94
CA VAL A 23 -14.25 -22.88 -18.79
C VAL A 23 -14.96 -22.48 -20.09
N ILE A 24 -16.21 -22.07 -20.00
CA ILE A 24 -17.04 -21.71 -21.16
C ILE A 24 -17.31 -20.20 -21.24
N ALA A 25 -17.11 -19.47 -20.15
CA ALA A 25 -17.28 -18.02 -20.05
C ALA A 25 -16.49 -17.47 -18.85
N GLY A 26 -16.25 -16.17 -18.84
CA GLY A 26 -15.69 -15.44 -17.71
C GLY A 26 -14.20 -15.72 -17.45
N GLU A 27 -13.44 -16.11 -18.47
CA GLU A 27 -12.02 -16.50 -18.35
C GLU A 27 -11.14 -15.42 -17.70
N GLN A 28 -11.47 -14.14 -17.91
CA GLN A 28 -10.77 -13.03 -17.26
C GLN A 28 -10.89 -13.04 -15.72
N GLY A 29 -11.85 -13.79 -15.16
CA GLY A 29 -12.06 -13.95 -13.72
C GLY A 29 -11.36 -15.14 -13.07
N LEU A 30 -10.49 -15.87 -13.76
CA LEU A 30 -9.83 -17.07 -13.18
C LEU A 30 -8.94 -16.76 -11.96
N HIS A 31 -8.52 -15.50 -11.80
CA HIS A 31 -7.77 -15.03 -10.65
C HIS A 31 -8.63 -14.82 -9.39
N ARG A 32 -9.96 -14.97 -9.47
CA ARG A 32 -10.86 -14.80 -8.32
C ARG A 32 -10.50 -15.79 -7.20
N VAL A 33 -10.47 -15.29 -5.97
CA VAL A 33 -10.16 -16.07 -4.77
C VAL A 33 -11.36 -16.91 -4.38
N VAL A 34 -11.15 -18.18 -4.06
CA VAL A 34 -12.14 -19.10 -3.52
C VAL A 34 -11.90 -19.21 -2.01
N LYS A 35 -12.90 -18.84 -1.20
CA LYS A 35 -12.86 -19.01 0.27
C LYS A 35 -13.71 -20.17 0.77
N TRP A 36 -14.67 -20.59 -0.04
CA TRP A 36 -15.59 -21.66 0.30
C TRP A 36 -16.11 -22.36 -0.94
N VAL A 37 -16.63 -23.57 -0.77
CA VAL A 37 -17.31 -24.33 -1.82
C VAL A 37 -18.70 -24.65 -1.34
N HIS A 38 -19.72 -24.32 -2.12
CA HIS A 38 -21.13 -24.48 -1.76
C HIS A 38 -21.89 -25.16 -2.89
N ILE A 39 -22.69 -26.17 -2.57
CA ILE A 39 -23.62 -26.80 -3.50
C ILE A 39 -24.97 -26.09 -3.41
N ILE A 40 -25.47 -25.56 -4.53
CA ILE A 40 -26.75 -24.83 -4.57
C ILE A 40 -27.64 -25.35 -5.69
N GLU A 41 -28.90 -25.65 -5.35
CA GLU A 41 -29.94 -26.11 -6.28
C GLU A 41 -31.22 -25.29 -6.18
N LEU A 42 -31.15 -24.08 -5.62
CA LEU A 42 -32.30 -23.19 -5.45
C LEU A 42 -32.19 -21.98 -6.39
N PRO A 43 -33.31 -21.48 -6.95
CA PRO A 43 -33.30 -20.31 -7.85
C PRO A 43 -33.01 -19.00 -7.12
N GLN A 44 -33.29 -18.92 -5.81
CA GLN A 44 -33.02 -17.75 -4.97
C GLN A 44 -31.81 -18.03 -4.08
N VAL A 45 -30.73 -17.27 -4.27
CA VAL A 45 -29.43 -17.52 -3.65
C VAL A 45 -28.92 -16.38 -2.78
N SER A 46 -29.50 -15.18 -2.87
CA SER A 46 -28.99 -13.98 -2.18
C SER A 46 -28.73 -14.14 -0.67
N HIS A 47 -29.50 -14.99 0.02
CA HIS A 47 -29.34 -15.22 1.46
C HIS A 47 -28.45 -16.43 1.82
N LEU A 48 -27.95 -17.15 0.82
CA LEU A 48 -27.20 -18.40 0.97
C LEU A 48 -25.71 -18.26 0.65
N VAL A 49 -25.30 -17.07 0.19
CA VAL A 49 -23.92 -16.75 -0.20
C VAL A 49 -23.45 -15.47 0.50
N ASN A 50 -22.21 -15.50 0.97
CA ASN A 50 -21.49 -14.39 1.61
C ASN A 50 -20.43 -13.78 0.68
N GLY A 51 -20.18 -14.40 -0.48
CA GLY A 51 -19.20 -14.00 -1.47
C GLY A 51 -17.92 -14.82 -1.42
N GLN A 52 -17.20 -14.81 -2.55
CA GLN A 52 -15.99 -15.60 -2.77
C GLN A 52 -16.20 -17.12 -2.69
N GLU A 53 -17.43 -17.62 -2.91
CA GLU A 53 -17.70 -19.05 -3.02
C GLU A 53 -17.55 -19.58 -4.44
N LEU A 54 -17.02 -20.80 -4.54
CA LEU A 54 -17.17 -21.65 -5.71
C LEU A 54 -18.51 -22.39 -5.61
N ILE A 55 -19.44 -22.07 -6.50
CA ILE A 55 -20.77 -22.69 -6.51
C ILE A 55 -20.75 -23.96 -7.35
N LEU A 56 -21.19 -25.07 -6.79
CA LEU A 56 -21.43 -26.32 -7.52
C LEU A 56 -22.94 -26.49 -7.70
N THR A 57 -23.38 -26.80 -8.92
CA THR A 57 -24.80 -27.00 -9.22
C THR A 57 -24.97 -27.97 -10.37
N THR A 58 -26.05 -28.73 -10.35
CA THR A 58 -26.52 -29.57 -11.46
C THR A 58 -27.49 -28.80 -12.37
N GLY A 59 -27.86 -27.56 -11.99
CA GLY A 59 -28.74 -26.69 -12.75
C GLY A 59 -30.23 -27.06 -12.66
N VAL A 60 -30.62 -28.07 -11.87
CA VAL A 60 -32.02 -28.49 -11.72
C VAL A 60 -32.89 -27.32 -11.25
N GLY A 61 -32.37 -26.55 -10.30
CA GLY A 61 -33.07 -25.47 -9.63
C GLY A 61 -33.29 -24.20 -10.44
N TRP A 62 -32.69 -24.09 -11.63
CA TRP A 62 -32.65 -22.82 -12.38
C TRP A 62 -33.98 -22.45 -13.05
N GLY A 63 -34.97 -23.34 -12.96
CA GLY A 63 -36.31 -23.15 -13.50
C GLY A 63 -36.38 -23.26 -15.04
N ALA A 64 -37.58 -23.50 -15.57
CA ALA A 64 -37.79 -23.61 -17.01
C ALA A 64 -37.69 -22.25 -17.75
N SER A 65 -37.91 -21.14 -17.03
CA SER A 65 -37.99 -19.82 -17.63
C SER A 65 -36.60 -19.20 -17.88
N ARG A 66 -36.52 -18.35 -18.90
CA ARG A 66 -35.32 -17.55 -19.20
C ARG A 66 -34.98 -16.59 -18.04
N GLY A 67 -35.99 -15.95 -17.46
CA GLY A 67 -35.82 -14.95 -16.40
C GLY A 67 -35.23 -15.53 -15.11
N THR A 68 -35.64 -16.73 -14.71
CA THR A 68 -35.15 -17.40 -13.49
C THR A 68 -33.65 -17.73 -13.59
N ARG A 69 -33.19 -18.21 -14.75
CA ARG A 69 -31.77 -18.52 -15.01
C ARG A 69 -30.88 -17.28 -14.94
N LEU A 70 -31.29 -16.20 -15.60
CA LEU A 70 -30.56 -14.94 -15.58
C LEU A 70 -30.54 -14.34 -14.18
N SER A 71 -31.67 -14.40 -13.46
CA SER A 71 -31.76 -13.93 -12.08
C SER A 71 -30.84 -14.70 -11.14
N PHE A 72 -30.73 -16.02 -11.28
CA PHE A 72 -29.80 -16.83 -10.48
C PHE A 72 -28.34 -16.37 -10.67
N LEU A 73 -27.89 -16.26 -11.93
CA LEU A 73 -26.52 -15.85 -12.22
C LEU A 73 -26.25 -14.40 -11.78
N GLN A 74 -27.23 -13.51 -11.97
CA GLN A 74 -27.14 -12.12 -11.50
C GLN A 74 -26.97 -12.04 -9.99
N GLN A 75 -27.76 -12.79 -9.21
CA GLN A 75 -27.61 -12.82 -7.75
C GLN A 75 -26.20 -13.27 -7.32
N LEU A 76 -25.59 -14.25 -7.99
CA LEU A 76 -24.22 -14.69 -7.70
C LEU A 76 -23.17 -13.63 -8.06
N ILE A 77 -23.38 -12.89 -9.15
CA ILE A 77 -22.54 -11.75 -9.54
C ILE A 77 -22.62 -10.66 -8.48
N ASP A 78 -23.83 -10.30 -8.06
CA ASP A 78 -24.10 -9.25 -7.08
C ASP A 78 -23.50 -9.59 -5.71
N HIS A 79 -23.48 -10.87 -5.33
CA HIS A 79 -22.85 -11.35 -4.09
C HIS A 79 -21.36 -11.71 -4.27
N HIS A 80 -20.78 -11.45 -5.43
CA HIS A 80 -19.36 -11.67 -5.71
C HIS A 80 -18.89 -13.12 -5.55
N ALA A 81 -19.68 -14.10 -6.01
CA ALA A 81 -19.25 -15.50 -6.10
C ALA A 81 -17.97 -15.64 -6.96
N SER A 82 -17.12 -16.62 -6.66
CA SER A 82 -15.82 -16.78 -7.33
C SER A 82 -15.95 -17.44 -8.69
N ALA A 83 -16.80 -18.45 -8.80
CA ALA A 83 -17.11 -19.15 -10.05
C ALA A 83 -18.34 -20.05 -9.87
N VAL A 84 -18.94 -20.47 -10.98
CA VAL A 84 -20.06 -21.42 -11.00
C VAL A 84 -19.65 -22.64 -11.80
N CYS A 85 -19.72 -23.82 -11.18
CA CYS A 85 -19.44 -25.10 -11.79
C CYS A 85 -20.74 -25.87 -11.99
N ILE A 86 -20.98 -26.29 -13.23
CA ILE A 86 -22.25 -26.85 -13.68
C ILE A 86 -22.02 -28.27 -14.20
N GLU A 87 -22.76 -29.24 -13.68
CA GLU A 87 -22.77 -30.60 -14.21
C GLU A 87 -23.83 -30.74 -15.32
N LEU A 88 -23.38 -30.84 -16.58
CA LEU A 88 -24.27 -30.90 -17.75
C LEU A 88 -24.67 -32.33 -18.10
N TYR A 89 -25.62 -32.91 -17.38
CA TYR A 89 -26.19 -34.21 -17.77
C TYR A 89 -27.69 -34.37 -17.49
N THR A 90 -28.20 -33.76 -16.43
CA THR A 90 -29.55 -34.10 -15.96
C THR A 90 -30.65 -33.21 -16.57
N TYR A 91 -30.35 -31.95 -16.92
CA TYR A 91 -31.37 -30.99 -17.42
C TYR A 91 -30.92 -30.07 -18.58
N PHE A 92 -29.62 -29.96 -18.83
CA PHE A 92 -29.07 -29.10 -19.90
C PHE A 92 -27.99 -29.83 -20.69
N HIS A 93 -28.09 -29.78 -22.03
CA HIS A 93 -27.02 -30.26 -22.93
C HIS A 93 -26.04 -29.17 -23.36
N ARG A 94 -26.45 -27.89 -23.24
CA ARG A 94 -25.63 -26.70 -23.51
C ARG A 94 -26.06 -25.56 -22.60
N ILE A 95 -25.10 -24.69 -22.24
CA ILE A 95 -25.37 -23.46 -21.52
C ILE A 95 -25.89 -22.41 -22.52
N PRO A 96 -27.04 -21.75 -22.25
CA PRO A 96 -27.57 -20.67 -23.09
C PRO A 96 -26.57 -19.53 -23.30
N GLU A 97 -26.50 -18.97 -24.51
CA GLU A 97 -25.59 -17.87 -24.88
C GLU A 97 -25.75 -16.66 -23.95
N GLU A 98 -26.97 -16.37 -23.51
CA GLU A 98 -27.28 -15.25 -22.64
C GLU A 98 -26.58 -15.32 -21.27
N LEU A 99 -26.35 -16.54 -20.75
CA LEU A 99 -25.59 -16.75 -19.51
C LEU A 99 -24.09 -16.59 -19.77
N ILE A 100 -23.61 -17.01 -20.94
CA ILE A 100 -22.22 -16.82 -21.38
C ILE A 100 -21.93 -15.32 -21.48
N ASP A 101 -22.81 -14.56 -22.12
CA ASP A 101 -22.68 -13.10 -22.27
C ASP A 101 -22.71 -12.37 -20.94
N LEU A 102 -23.61 -12.76 -20.02
CA LEU A 102 -23.66 -12.19 -18.68
C LEU A 102 -22.38 -12.49 -17.88
N ALA A 103 -21.92 -13.75 -17.91
CA ALA A 103 -20.69 -14.17 -17.24
C ALA A 103 -19.45 -13.47 -17.80
N ASN A 104 -19.33 -13.33 -19.12
CA ASN A 104 -18.22 -12.63 -19.76
C ASN A 104 -18.18 -11.15 -19.37
N ARG A 105 -19.34 -10.47 -19.38
CA ARG A 105 -19.45 -9.05 -18.99
C ARG A 105 -19.01 -8.78 -17.56
N HIS A 106 -19.28 -9.71 -16.64
CA HIS A 106 -18.94 -9.57 -15.23
C HIS A 106 -17.69 -10.37 -14.81
N HIS A 107 -16.99 -10.96 -15.77
CA HIS A 107 -15.83 -11.81 -15.54
C HIS A 107 -16.08 -12.90 -14.47
N LEU A 108 -17.27 -13.51 -14.46
CA LEU A 108 -17.60 -14.62 -13.56
C LEU A 108 -17.33 -15.94 -14.29
N PRO A 109 -16.33 -16.74 -13.88
CA PRO A 109 -16.03 -18.00 -14.55
C PRO A 109 -17.22 -18.97 -14.49
N LEU A 110 -17.67 -19.40 -15.67
CA LEU A 110 -18.61 -20.51 -15.83
C LEU A 110 -17.82 -21.75 -16.25
N ILE A 111 -17.87 -22.78 -15.41
CA ILE A 111 -17.13 -24.01 -15.57
C ILE A 111 -18.13 -25.15 -15.74
N VAL A 112 -17.91 -25.99 -16.74
CA VAL A 112 -18.80 -27.11 -17.06
C VAL A 112 -18.05 -28.42 -16.87
N PHE A 113 -18.64 -29.36 -16.13
CA PHE A 113 -18.15 -30.74 -16.06
C PHE A 113 -18.67 -31.53 -17.26
N THR A 114 -17.74 -32.08 -18.05
CA THR A 114 -18.05 -32.91 -19.23
C THR A 114 -18.05 -34.42 -18.93
N ARG A 115 -18.11 -34.77 -17.65
CA ARG A 115 -18.29 -36.13 -17.10
C ARG A 115 -18.99 -36.01 -15.75
N GLU A 116 -19.62 -37.10 -15.31
CA GLU A 116 -20.21 -37.19 -13.97
C GLU A 116 -19.16 -36.93 -12.90
N VAL A 117 -19.49 -36.09 -11.92
CA VAL A 117 -18.58 -35.73 -10.83
C VAL A 117 -19.26 -35.88 -9.48
N ARG A 118 -18.53 -36.44 -8.50
CA ARG A 118 -19.01 -36.52 -7.13
C ARG A 118 -18.70 -35.21 -6.41
N PHE A 119 -19.69 -34.33 -6.27
CA PHE A 119 -19.52 -33.06 -5.56
C PHE A 119 -18.98 -33.24 -4.13
N VAL A 120 -19.28 -34.35 -3.45
CA VAL A 120 -18.71 -34.68 -2.12
C VAL A 120 -17.18 -34.83 -2.13
N ASP A 121 -16.60 -35.34 -3.21
CA ASP A 121 -15.14 -35.46 -3.32
C ASP A 121 -14.50 -34.09 -3.59
N ILE A 122 -15.16 -33.29 -4.43
CA ILE A 122 -14.74 -31.92 -4.74
C ILE A 122 -14.75 -31.08 -3.46
N THR A 123 -15.86 -31.07 -2.73
CA THR A 123 -15.98 -30.28 -1.49
C THR A 123 -14.98 -30.73 -0.46
N ARG A 124 -14.77 -32.04 -0.26
CA ARG A 124 -13.77 -32.57 0.68
C ARG A 124 -12.35 -32.12 0.33
N ASP A 125 -11.91 -32.28 -0.92
CA ASP A 125 -10.56 -31.90 -1.35
C ASP A 125 -10.35 -30.38 -1.22
N LEU A 126 -11.28 -29.59 -1.76
CA LEU A 126 -11.16 -28.13 -1.74
C LEU A 126 -11.27 -27.54 -0.34
N HIS A 127 -12.20 -27.99 0.51
CA HIS A 127 -12.27 -27.53 1.91
C HIS A 127 -11.01 -27.91 2.69
N THR A 128 -10.44 -29.11 2.46
CA THR A 128 -9.18 -29.51 3.11
C THR A 128 -8.05 -28.56 2.75
N ARG A 129 -7.92 -28.20 1.47
CA ARG A 129 -6.94 -27.23 0.99
C ARG A 129 -7.17 -25.84 1.58
N LEU A 130 -8.42 -25.35 1.58
CA LEU A 130 -8.78 -24.05 2.16
C LEU A 130 -8.39 -23.95 3.64
N ILE A 131 -8.65 -25.01 4.41
CA ILE A 131 -8.24 -25.11 5.82
C ILE A 131 -6.71 -25.09 5.95
N GLN A 132 -5.99 -25.82 5.10
CA GLN A 132 -4.52 -25.82 5.09
C GLN A 132 -3.95 -24.42 4.79
N TYR A 133 -4.47 -23.74 3.77
CA TYR A 133 -4.08 -22.36 3.45
C TYR A 133 -4.33 -21.41 4.62
N THR A 134 -5.51 -21.52 5.25
CA THR A 134 -5.84 -20.66 6.40
C THR A 134 -4.89 -20.91 7.57
N LYS A 135 -4.55 -22.17 7.86
CA LYS A 135 -3.57 -22.51 8.90
C LYS A 135 -2.17 -21.99 8.60
N GLN A 136 -1.71 -22.14 7.35
CA GLN A 136 -0.40 -21.62 6.92
C GLN A 136 -0.34 -20.08 7.02
N ASN A 137 -1.40 -19.40 6.60
CA ASN A 137 -1.50 -17.94 6.68
C ASN A 137 -1.46 -17.46 8.13
N GLU A 138 -2.22 -18.11 9.02
CA GLU A 138 -2.23 -17.73 10.44
C GLU A 138 -0.88 -18.03 11.11
N ALA A 139 -0.24 -19.16 10.78
CA ALA A 139 1.10 -19.49 11.28
C ALA A 139 2.15 -18.47 10.83
N GLN A 140 2.14 -18.08 9.55
CA GLN A 140 3.04 -17.04 9.03
C GLN A 140 2.79 -15.69 9.72
N LYS A 141 1.51 -15.30 9.84
CA LYS A 141 1.13 -14.06 10.49
C LYS A 141 1.63 -14.04 11.94
N GLN A 142 1.42 -15.12 12.67
CA GLN A 142 1.90 -15.25 14.04
C GLN A 142 3.43 -15.16 14.10
N TRP A 143 4.14 -15.83 13.19
CA TRP A 143 5.60 -15.76 13.07
C TRP A 143 6.11 -14.33 12.81
N LEU A 144 5.49 -13.59 11.88
CA LEU A 144 5.81 -12.18 11.61
C LEU A 144 5.58 -11.29 12.85
N LEU A 145 4.49 -11.53 13.57
CA LEU A 145 4.18 -10.79 14.81
C LEU A 145 5.20 -11.08 15.91
N ASP A 146 5.68 -12.32 16.04
CA ASP A 146 6.70 -12.68 17.00
C ASP A 146 8.08 -12.10 16.62
N TRP A 147 8.40 -12.04 15.32
CA TRP A 147 9.59 -11.34 14.82
C TRP A 147 9.54 -9.84 15.13
N LEU A 148 8.42 -9.17 14.82
CA LEU A 148 8.22 -7.75 15.12
C LEU A 148 8.32 -7.42 16.61
N LYS A 149 7.94 -8.37 17.48
CA LYS A 149 8.04 -8.24 18.95
C LYS A 149 9.45 -8.58 19.48
N GLY A 150 10.40 -8.92 18.61
CA GLY A 150 11.76 -9.30 19.01
C GLY A 150 11.83 -10.63 19.78
N LYS A 151 10.86 -11.53 19.58
CA LYS A 151 10.85 -12.83 20.26
C LYS A 151 11.67 -13.91 19.54
N LEU A 152 12.03 -13.67 18.29
CA LEU A 152 12.79 -14.61 17.47
C LEU A 152 14.26 -14.19 17.43
N THR A 153 15.13 -15.19 17.50
CA THR A 153 16.58 -15.03 17.29
C THR A 153 16.91 -14.89 15.81
N GLY A 154 18.09 -14.33 15.50
CA GLY A 154 18.59 -14.24 14.12
C GLY A 154 18.63 -15.58 13.39
N ASP A 155 19.00 -16.66 14.10
CA ASP A 155 19.07 -18.01 13.53
C ASP A 155 17.68 -18.56 13.17
N GLU A 156 16.69 -18.41 14.06
CA GLU A 156 15.30 -18.80 13.78
C GLU A 156 14.72 -18.05 12.58
N VAL A 157 15.02 -16.75 12.47
CA VAL A 157 14.61 -15.94 11.32
C VAL A 157 15.26 -16.43 10.05
N ASN A 158 16.58 -16.59 10.03
CA ASN A 158 17.32 -17.06 8.87
C ASN A 158 16.88 -18.47 8.44
N GLN A 159 16.60 -19.37 9.39
CA GLN A 159 16.09 -20.70 9.11
C GLN A 159 14.72 -20.65 8.44
N TYR A 160 13.80 -19.81 8.94
CA TYR A 160 12.48 -19.63 8.33
C TYR A 160 12.57 -19.03 6.92
N LEU A 161 13.38 -17.97 6.74
CA LEU A 161 13.59 -17.33 5.43
C LEU A 161 14.20 -18.31 4.41
N ALA A 162 15.16 -19.14 4.84
CA ALA A 162 15.76 -20.15 3.98
C ALA A 162 14.77 -21.26 3.60
N ALA A 163 13.98 -21.75 4.57
CA ALA A 163 13.03 -22.85 4.36
C ALA A 163 11.81 -22.45 3.52
N ASN A 164 11.20 -21.30 3.83
CA ASN A 164 9.91 -20.90 3.25
C ASN A 164 10.06 -19.94 2.06
N LEU A 165 11.10 -19.10 2.05
CA LEU A 165 11.30 -18.07 1.03
C LEU A 165 12.49 -18.34 0.10
N LYS A 166 13.24 -19.43 0.34
CA LYS A 166 14.47 -19.77 -0.41
C LYS A 166 15.52 -18.65 -0.38
N LEU A 167 15.43 -17.78 0.63
CA LEU A 167 16.38 -16.71 0.89
C LEU A 167 17.49 -17.28 1.78
N LYS A 168 18.55 -17.77 1.14
CA LYS A 168 19.82 -18.03 1.82
C LYS A 168 20.54 -16.68 2.03
N GLU A 169 21.47 -16.64 2.99
CA GLU A 169 22.29 -15.48 3.40
C GLU A 169 22.55 -14.42 2.30
N ASN A 170 22.81 -13.16 2.70
CA ASN A 170 23.05 -12.01 1.81
C ASN A 170 21.78 -11.41 1.19
N TRP A 171 20.71 -11.31 1.98
CA TRP A 171 19.50 -10.57 1.62
C TRP A 171 19.53 -9.14 2.22
N LEU A 172 18.70 -8.26 1.66
CA LEU A 172 18.38 -6.93 2.20
C LEU A 172 16.86 -6.86 2.34
N GLY A 173 16.40 -6.51 3.53
CA GLY A 173 15.01 -6.30 3.87
C GLY A 173 14.61 -4.82 3.86
N VAL A 174 13.37 -4.53 3.47
CA VAL A 174 12.74 -3.21 3.63
C VAL A 174 11.27 -3.41 3.99
N VAL A 175 10.76 -2.70 4.98
CA VAL A 175 9.32 -2.65 5.27
C VAL A 175 8.67 -1.56 4.41
N LEU A 176 7.58 -1.92 3.72
CA LEU A 176 6.76 -1.02 2.92
C LEU A 176 5.32 -1.03 3.43
N ILE A 177 4.79 0.12 3.80
CA ILE A 177 3.39 0.26 4.22
C ILE A 177 2.60 0.93 3.11
N VAL A 178 1.46 0.32 2.76
CA VAL A 178 0.51 0.83 1.77
C VAL A 178 -0.84 1.05 2.45
N LYS A 179 -1.40 2.26 2.33
CA LYS A 179 -2.73 2.57 2.86
C LYS A 179 -3.45 3.67 2.08
N PRO A 180 -4.78 3.81 2.16
CA PRO A 180 -5.51 4.94 1.59
C PRO A 180 -5.10 6.28 2.24
N LYS A 181 -5.20 7.38 1.49
CA LYS A 181 -5.03 8.72 2.06
C LYS A 181 -6.17 9.04 3.05
N ALA A 182 -5.84 9.76 4.13
CA ALA A 182 -6.78 10.02 5.23
C ALA A 182 -8.02 10.82 4.77
N GLY A 183 -9.21 10.38 5.19
CA GLY A 183 -10.50 10.99 4.81
C GLY A 183 -11.26 10.20 3.73
N GLU A 184 -10.61 9.25 3.08
CA GLU A 184 -11.19 8.42 2.03
C GLU A 184 -11.47 7.02 2.57
N LYS A 185 -12.62 6.86 3.25
CA LYS A 185 -13.03 5.56 3.80
C LYS A 185 -13.72 4.71 2.73
N GLU A 186 -13.21 3.49 2.58
CA GLU A 186 -13.85 2.19 2.22
C GLU A 186 -14.83 2.09 1.05
N VAL A 187 -15.20 3.19 0.39
CA VAL A 187 -16.21 3.20 -0.67
C VAL A 187 -15.60 3.85 -1.90
N ILE A 188 -15.21 3.03 -2.86
CA ILE A 188 -14.89 3.48 -4.21
C ILE A 188 -16.20 3.38 -5.00
N PRO A 189 -16.85 4.49 -5.37
CA PRO A 189 -17.91 4.42 -6.35
C PRO A 189 -17.30 4.07 -7.70
N LEU A 190 -17.33 2.78 -8.07
CA LEU A 190 -17.18 2.39 -9.46
C LEU A 190 -18.38 2.99 -10.21
N LYS A 191 -18.12 3.81 -11.23
CA LYS A 191 -19.15 4.26 -12.17
C LYS A 191 -19.64 3.04 -12.97
N GLY A 192 -20.64 2.34 -12.44
CA GLY A 192 -21.50 1.42 -13.17
C GLY A 192 -22.89 2.04 -13.33
N GLU A 193 -23.64 1.63 -14.36
CA GLU A 193 -24.97 2.15 -14.72
C GLU A 193 -26.06 1.99 -13.64
N SER A 194 -25.74 1.37 -12.49
CA SER A 194 -26.62 1.29 -11.31
C SER A 194 -26.07 2.14 -10.18
N ASN A 195 -26.88 3.06 -9.67
CA ASN A 195 -26.59 4.09 -8.66
C ASN A 195 -26.33 3.54 -7.23
N GLN A 196 -25.70 2.36 -7.09
CA GLN A 196 -25.30 1.78 -5.81
C GLN A 196 -23.77 1.73 -5.72
N PRO A 197 -23.16 2.23 -4.64
CA PRO A 197 -21.73 2.13 -4.45
C PRO A 197 -21.33 0.65 -4.29
N LEU A 198 -20.62 0.11 -5.27
CA LEU A 198 -19.93 -1.17 -5.15
C LEU A 198 -18.90 -1.05 -4.03
N ILE A 199 -19.14 -1.70 -2.88
CA ILE A 199 -18.14 -1.84 -1.83
C ILE A 199 -17.13 -2.88 -2.34
N VAL A 200 -16.19 -2.43 -3.18
CA VAL A 200 -15.02 -3.23 -3.49
C VAL A 200 -14.17 -3.28 -2.23
N ASN A 201 -13.93 -4.48 -1.71
CA ASN A 201 -12.94 -4.69 -0.66
C ASN A 201 -11.54 -4.34 -1.21
N TRP A 202 -11.21 -3.04 -1.16
CA TRP A 202 -9.98 -2.48 -1.71
C TRP A 202 -8.76 -3.20 -1.15
N ARG A 203 -8.83 -3.74 0.08
CA ARG A 203 -7.72 -4.44 0.73
C ARG A 203 -7.28 -5.64 -0.09
N SER A 204 -8.22 -6.51 -0.49
CA SER A 204 -7.89 -7.70 -1.29
C SER A 204 -7.35 -7.32 -2.67
N SER A 205 -7.95 -6.32 -3.31
CA SER A 205 -7.51 -5.86 -4.63
C SER A 205 -6.10 -5.24 -4.59
N ILE A 206 -5.84 -4.35 -3.62
CA ILE A 206 -4.53 -3.71 -3.47
C ILE A 206 -3.48 -4.71 -3.03
N LEU A 207 -3.79 -5.58 -2.07
CA LEU A 207 -2.88 -6.61 -1.61
C LEU A 207 -2.37 -7.43 -2.81
N TRP A 208 -3.29 -7.91 -3.65
CA TRP A 208 -2.93 -8.72 -4.80
C TRP A 208 -2.18 -7.93 -5.87
N THR A 209 -2.70 -6.77 -6.27
CA THR A 209 -2.05 -5.93 -7.29
C THR A 209 -0.64 -5.54 -6.87
N ALA A 210 -0.49 -5.06 -5.63
CA ALA A 210 0.82 -4.68 -5.10
C ALA A 210 1.75 -5.89 -4.98
N ARG A 211 1.27 -7.01 -4.44
CA ARG A 211 2.06 -8.24 -4.32
C ARG A 211 2.52 -8.77 -5.68
N SER A 212 1.62 -8.83 -6.66
CA SER A 212 1.94 -9.27 -8.02
C SER A 212 3.02 -8.39 -8.64
N ILE A 213 2.90 -7.06 -8.50
CA ILE A 213 3.90 -6.12 -9.01
C ILE A 213 5.24 -6.29 -8.28
N LEU A 214 5.24 -6.47 -6.96
CA LEU A 214 6.44 -6.69 -6.16
C LEU A 214 7.17 -7.96 -6.62
N GLU A 215 6.45 -9.07 -6.76
CA GLU A 215 7.01 -10.35 -7.18
C GLU A 215 7.53 -10.28 -8.64
N GLU A 216 6.81 -9.62 -9.56
CA GLU A 216 7.24 -9.38 -10.94
C GLU A 216 8.54 -8.55 -11.01
N MET A 217 8.67 -7.55 -10.13
CA MET A 217 9.86 -6.70 -10.01
C MET A 217 11.03 -7.41 -9.29
N GLY A 218 10.87 -8.68 -8.90
CA GLY A 218 11.92 -9.52 -8.33
C GLY A 218 12.05 -9.46 -6.81
N TRP A 219 11.07 -8.88 -6.11
CA TRP A 219 11.01 -8.91 -4.65
C TRP A 219 10.48 -10.25 -4.16
N THR A 220 11.08 -10.78 -3.10
CA THR A 220 10.42 -11.80 -2.28
C THR A 220 9.64 -11.08 -1.19
N VAL A 221 8.37 -11.42 -1.00
CA VAL A 221 7.45 -10.62 -0.19
C VAL A 221 6.69 -11.46 0.83
N LEU A 222 6.63 -10.96 2.06
CA LEU A 222 5.62 -11.33 3.04
C LEU A 222 4.68 -10.15 3.27
N SER A 223 3.45 -10.42 3.73
CA SER A 223 2.46 -9.37 3.96
C SER A 223 1.70 -9.59 5.26
N LEU A 224 1.41 -8.50 5.96
CA LEU A 224 0.56 -8.47 7.13
C LEU A 224 -0.54 -7.41 6.92
N GLU A 225 -1.79 -7.86 6.94
CA GLU A 225 -2.96 -6.97 6.89
C GLU A 225 -3.27 -6.43 8.30
N ARG A 226 -3.35 -5.10 8.43
CA ARG A 226 -3.84 -4.38 9.60
C ARG A 226 -5.17 -3.69 9.23
N GLN A 227 -5.86 -3.09 10.22
CA GLN A 227 -7.19 -2.51 10.00
C GLN A 227 -7.23 -1.53 8.80
N ASP A 228 -6.30 -0.58 8.72
CA ASP A 228 -6.32 0.47 7.68
C ASP A 228 -5.08 0.47 6.76
N GLU A 229 -4.25 -0.55 6.84
CA GLU A 229 -2.98 -0.59 6.11
C GLU A 229 -2.55 -2.03 5.80
N ILE A 230 -1.76 -2.16 4.74
CA ILE A 230 -1.09 -3.40 4.38
C ILE A 230 0.40 -3.18 4.57
N VAL A 231 1.03 -4.02 5.39
CA VAL A 231 2.47 -3.99 5.63
C VAL A 231 3.11 -5.09 4.81
N PHE A 232 3.97 -4.71 3.87
CA PHE A 232 4.79 -5.63 3.08
C PHE A 232 6.21 -5.68 3.64
N PHE A 233 6.73 -6.88 3.78
CA PHE A 233 8.11 -7.16 4.15
C PHE A 233 8.83 -7.61 2.89
N LEU A 234 9.62 -6.70 2.33
CA LEU A 234 10.28 -6.90 1.05
C LEU A 234 11.69 -7.41 1.27
N PHE A 235 12.07 -8.44 0.54
CA PHE A 235 13.41 -9.00 0.56
C PHE A 235 14.01 -8.96 -0.84
N TYR A 236 15.20 -8.39 -0.91
CA TYR A 236 16.02 -8.29 -2.11
C TYR A 236 17.27 -9.14 -1.92
N ARG A 237 17.57 -10.03 -2.87
CA ARG A 237 18.82 -10.80 -2.85
C ARG A 237 19.95 -9.92 -3.38
N LYS A 238 20.96 -9.61 -2.55
CA LYS A 238 22.14 -8.87 -3.00
C LYS A 238 22.85 -9.72 -4.08
N LYS A 239 23.11 -9.13 -5.25
CA LYS A 239 23.95 -9.80 -6.26
C LYS A 239 25.37 -9.87 -5.67
N SER A 240 26.08 -10.96 -5.92
CA SER A 240 27.47 -11.06 -5.45
C SER A 240 28.29 -10.00 -6.17
N VAL A 241 28.82 -9.02 -5.42
CA VAL A 241 29.81 -8.07 -5.93
C VAL A 241 30.98 -8.89 -6.48
N HIS A 242 31.22 -8.87 -7.79
CA HIS A 242 32.58 -9.13 -8.26
C HIS A 242 33.43 -7.97 -7.79
N GLN A 243 34.39 -8.26 -6.90
CA GLN A 243 35.36 -7.29 -6.39
C GLN A 243 36.09 -6.61 -7.56
N ASN A 244 35.60 -5.45 -8.00
CA ASN A 244 36.39 -4.57 -8.82
C ASN A 244 37.44 -3.90 -7.93
N LYS A 245 38.69 -3.90 -8.39
CA LYS A 245 39.93 -3.44 -7.72
C LYS A 245 39.98 -1.95 -7.34
N THR A 246 38.86 -1.26 -7.22
CA THR A 246 38.79 0.15 -6.81
C THR A 246 37.86 0.24 -5.61
N GLY A 247 38.44 0.47 -4.42
CA GLY A 247 37.81 0.34 -3.11
C GLY A 247 36.70 1.34 -2.75
N PHE A 248 35.65 1.45 -3.57
CA PHE A 248 34.41 2.13 -3.23
C PHE A 248 33.20 1.22 -3.54
N PRO A 249 32.39 0.82 -2.53
CA PRO A 249 31.21 -0.01 -2.77
C PRO A 249 30.07 0.83 -3.36
N HIS A 250 29.93 0.83 -4.69
CA HIS A 250 28.83 1.48 -5.41
C HIS A 250 27.63 0.55 -5.68
N GLU A 251 27.35 -0.43 -4.82
CA GLU A 251 26.17 -1.33 -4.97
C GLU A 251 24.91 -0.86 -4.23
N THR A 252 24.96 0.26 -3.50
CA THR A 252 23.84 0.76 -2.68
C THR A 252 22.70 1.42 -3.47
N ALA A 253 22.87 1.69 -4.77
CA ALA A 253 21.86 2.40 -5.58
C ALA A 253 20.76 1.49 -6.18
N GLY A 254 21.05 0.22 -6.44
CA GLY A 254 20.18 -0.65 -7.25
C GLY A 254 18.80 -0.91 -6.62
N TRP A 255 18.76 -1.24 -5.32
CA TRP A 255 17.50 -1.57 -4.64
C TRP A 255 16.64 -0.33 -4.37
N LYS A 256 17.23 0.85 -4.11
CA LYS A 256 16.47 2.11 -3.92
C LYS A 256 15.75 2.51 -5.21
N THR A 257 16.44 2.42 -6.36
CA THR A 257 15.82 2.66 -7.67
C THR A 257 14.71 1.65 -7.95
N LEU A 258 14.95 0.37 -7.68
CA LEU A 258 13.95 -0.69 -7.85
C LEU A 258 12.71 -0.43 -6.97
N LEU A 259 12.91 -0.06 -5.70
CA LEU A 259 11.83 0.25 -4.78
C LEU A 259 10.98 1.41 -5.29
N LYS A 260 11.62 2.50 -5.74
CA LYS A 260 10.94 3.65 -6.32
C LYS A 260 10.09 3.27 -7.52
N GLN A 261 10.67 2.57 -8.50
CA GLN A 261 9.93 2.10 -9.68
C GLN A 261 8.76 1.17 -9.32
N THR A 262 8.96 0.31 -8.32
CA THR A 262 7.92 -0.60 -7.85
C THR A 262 6.74 0.17 -7.24
N CYS A 263 7.02 1.15 -6.37
CA CYS A 263 5.99 2.01 -5.78
C CYS A 263 5.26 2.84 -6.83
N GLU A 264 5.96 3.40 -7.81
CA GLU A 264 5.35 4.13 -8.94
C GLU A 264 4.41 3.22 -9.75
N LYS A 265 4.81 1.99 -10.05
CA LYS A 265 3.97 1.01 -10.76
C LYS A 265 2.74 0.61 -9.94
N ILE A 266 2.88 0.43 -8.61
CA ILE A 266 1.74 0.17 -7.71
C ILE A 266 0.74 1.33 -7.78
N LEU A 267 1.20 2.56 -7.58
CA LEU A 267 0.34 3.77 -7.61
C LEU A 267 -0.38 3.91 -8.96
N ALA A 268 0.33 3.69 -10.07
CA ALA A 268 -0.25 3.77 -11.41
C ALA A 268 -1.32 2.69 -11.66
N THR A 269 -1.10 1.46 -11.19
CA THR A 269 -2.00 0.32 -11.44
C THR A 269 -3.24 0.36 -10.54
N THR A 270 -3.13 0.95 -9.34
CA THR A 270 -4.25 1.07 -8.41
C THR A 270 -5.08 2.34 -8.60
N ALA A 271 -4.69 3.24 -9.52
CA ALA A 271 -5.48 4.43 -9.82
C ALA A 271 -6.92 4.06 -10.26
N PRO A 272 -7.96 4.81 -9.85
CA PRO A 272 -7.93 6.14 -9.24
C PRO A 272 -7.84 6.17 -7.71
N LEU A 273 -7.59 5.04 -7.03
CA LEU A 273 -7.45 5.03 -5.57
C LEU A 273 -6.26 5.86 -5.12
N PRO A 274 -6.45 6.90 -4.28
CA PRO A 274 -5.34 7.68 -3.78
C PRO A 274 -4.72 6.97 -2.60
N LEU A 275 -3.60 6.30 -2.89
CA LEU A 275 -2.81 5.60 -1.90
C LEU A 275 -1.68 6.47 -1.37
N GLN A 276 -1.28 6.11 -0.16
CA GLN A 276 -0.10 6.57 0.53
C GLN A 276 0.83 5.35 0.68
N ILE A 277 2.08 5.51 0.26
CA ILE A 277 3.11 4.46 0.35
C ILE A 277 4.29 5.02 1.11
N GLY A 278 4.75 4.29 2.13
CA GLY A 278 5.90 4.68 2.95
C GLY A 278 6.82 3.50 3.20
N ALA A 279 8.09 3.67 2.87
CA ALA A 279 9.14 2.69 3.08
C ALA A 279 10.00 3.08 4.29
N GLY A 280 10.40 2.05 5.03
CA GLY A 280 11.32 2.14 6.14
C GLY A 280 12.78 2.13 5.69
N GLN A 281 13.67 2.23 6.68
CA GLN A 281 15.09 2.01 6.46
C GLN A 281 15.37 0.53 6.14
N PRO A 282 16.38 0.26 5.29
CA PRO A 282 16.76 -1.10 4.98
C PRO A 282 17.34 -1.82 6.20
N PHE A 283 17.21 -3.14 6.24
CA PHE A 283 17.76 -4.00 7.27
C PHE A 283 18.36 -5.28 6.68
N ASP A 284 19.31 -5.90 7.37
CA ASP A 284 19.87 -7.19 6.97
C ASP A 284 20.08 -8.17 8.14
N CYS A 285 19.54 -7.83 9.31
CA CYS A 285 19.47 -8.72 10.47
C CYS A 285 18.08 -8.69 11.12
N ALA A 286 17.80 -9.68 11.97
CA ALA A 286 16.48 -9.89 12.54
C ALA A 286 16.05 -8.74 13.48
N GLU A 287 16.98 -8.16 14.22
CA GLU A 287 16.74 -7.16 15.26
C GLU A 287 16.25 -5.82 14.68
N GLN A 288 16.59 -5.56 13.42
CA GLN A 288 16.31 -4.29 12.74
C GLN A 288 14.93 -4.24 12.10
N LEU A 289 14.17 -5.35 12.05
CA LEU A 289 12.86 -5.36 11.41
C LEU A 289 11.90 -4.33 12.03
N ALA A 290 11.82 -4.30 13.36
CA ALA A 290 10.96 -3.37 14.09
C ALA A 290 11.34 -1.91 13.82
N HIS A 291 12.63 -1.64 13.63
CA HIS A 291 13.13 -0.32 13.25
C HIS A 291 12.71 0.08 11.83
N SER A 292 12.80 -0.85 10.88
CA SER A 292 12.31 -0.64 9.50
C SER A 292 10.81 -0.33 9.49
N LEU A 293 10.00 -1.08 10.26
CA LEU A 293 8.57 -0.79 10.40
C LEU A 293 8.33 0.61 10.99
N LYS A 294 9.01 0.96 12.09
CA LYS A 294 8.86 2.26 12.77
C LYS A 294 9.20 3.42 11.82
N THR A 295 10.29 3.29 11.07
CA THR A 295 10.70 4.32 10.10
C THR A 295 9.73 4.41 8.93
N ALA A 296 9.12 3.31 8.49
CA ALA A 296 8.05 3.34 7.47
C ALA A 296 6.80 4.10 7.98
N GLU A 297 6.39 3.87 9.23
CA GLU A 297 5.29 4.59 9.87
C GLU A 297 5.60 6.09 9.99
N GLN A 298 6.85 6.44 10.33
CA GLN A 298 7.32 7.82 10.38
C GLN A 298 7.33 8.48 8.99
N THR A 299 7.77 7.79 7.94
CA THR A 299 7.66 8.26 6.55
C THR A 299 6.23 8.68 6.23
N LEU A 300 5.23 7.84 6.54
CA LEU A 300 3.81 8.15 6.33
C LEU A 300 3.31 9.33 7.18
N LYS A 301 3.88 9.56 8.37
CA LYS A 301 3.58 10.74 9.21
C LYS A 301 4.13 12.00 8.57
N LEU A 302 5.39 11.99 8.15
CA LEU A 302 6.09 13.13 7.53
C LEU A 302 5.44 13.55 6.21
N GLN A 303 5.09 12.59 5.35
CA GLN A 303 4.37 12.86 4.10
C GLN A 303 3.08 13.68 4.36
N ARG A 304 2.33 13.34 5.42
CA ARG A 304 1.07 14.04 5.77
C ARG A 304 1.32 15.42 6.38
N GLN A 305 2.31 15.55 7.25
CA GLN A 305 2.66 16.82 7.89
C GLN A 305 3.17 17.83 6.86
N LEU A 306 4.02 17.39 5.94
CA LEU A 306 4.67 18.25 4.94
C LEU A 306 3.91 18.32 3.61
N ASN A 307 2.81 17.57 3.46
CA ASN A 307 2.06 17.42 2.21
C ASN A 307 2.94 16.96 1.02
N ARG A 308 3.93 16.11 1.30
CA ARG A 308 4.91 15.60 0.32
C ARG A 308 4.79 14.09 0.15
N TYR A 309 3.87 13.66 -0.71
CA TYR A 309 3.61 12.24 -1.00
C TYR A 309 4.55 11.64 -2.06
N ASP A 310 5.39 12.47 -2.69
CA ASP A 310 6.41 12.09 -3.66
C ASP A 310 7.61 11.40 -3.00
N ILE A 311 7.87 11.68 -1.71
CA ILE A 311 8.94 11.01 -0.96
C ILE A 311 8.44 9.73 -0.34
N ILE A 312 8.97 8.59 -0.78
CA ILE A 312 8.57 7.28 -0.25
C ILE A 312 9.53 6.70 0.79
N SER A 313 10.76 7.21 0.93
CA SER A 313 11.77 6.65 1.85
C SER A 313 12.05 7.58 3.00
N TYR A 314 12.35 7.01 4.17
CA TYR A 314 12.70 7.77 5.37
C TYR A 314 13.90 8.69 5.19
N ASP A 315 14.99 8.19 4.59
CA ASP A 315 16.24 8.94 4.39
C ASP A 315 16.08 10.17 3.46
N ASP A 316 15.08 10.12 2.58
CA ASP A 316 14.86 11.14 1.54
C ASP A 316 14.19 12.41 2.12
N PHE A 317 13.75 12.37 3.38
CA PHE A 317 13.22 13.52 4.13
C PHE A 317 14.32 14.40 4.77
N GLY A 318 15.60 14.05 4.64
CA GLY A 318 16.70 14.88 5.16
C GLY A 318 16.64 15.05 6.68
N ILE A 319 16.48 16.28 7.17
CA ILE A 319 16.50 16.59 8.61
C ILE A 319 15.14 16.40 9.31
N TYR A 320 14.02 16.34 8.58
CA TYR A 320 12.69 16.21 9.17
C TYR A 320 12.51 14.98 10.07
N PRO A 321 13.08 13.79 9.76
CA PRO A 321 13.15 12.66 10.68
C PRO A 321 13.70 13.01 12.06
N LEU A 322 14.84 13.71 12.10
CA LEU A 322 15.50 14.13 13.33
C LEU A 322 14.63 15.15 14.09
N LEU A 323 14.04 16.13 13.39
CA LEU A 323 13.13 17.10 14.00
C LEU A 323 11.89 16.42 14.60
N SER A 324 11.31 15.43 13.91
CA SER A 324 10.16 14.69 14.43
C SER A 324 10.53 13.74 15.58
N MET A 325 11.77 13.24 15.64
CA MET A 325 12.26 12.52 16.83
C MET A 325 12.46 13.47 18.01
N MET A 326 12.98 14.68 17.78
CA MET A 326 13.14 15.69 18.83
C MET A 326 11.80 16.13 19.41
N GLU A 327 10.76 16.26 18.61
CA GLU A 327 9.37 16.50 19.07
C GLU A 327 8.94 15.50 20.17
N GLN A 328 9.34 14.24 20.05
CA GLN A 328 8.93 13.18 21.00
C GLN A 328 9.68 13.22 22.33
N HIS A 329 10.84 13.90 22.39
CA HIS A 329 11.79 13.80 23.51
C HIS A 329 12.23 15.15 24.08
N TYR A 330 12.02 16.26 23.36
CA TYR A 330 12.44 17.61 23.70
C TYR A 330 11.32 18.62 23.45
N ASN A 331 11.36 19.75 24.17
CA ASN A 331 10.45 20.85 23.91
C ASN A 331 10.91 21.63 22.66
N LEU A 332 10.56 21.13 21.47
CA LEU A 332 10.90 21.80 20.21
C LEU A 332 10.20 23.17 20.08
N HIS A 333 9.12 23.40 20.82
CA HIS A 333 8.48 24.71 20.88
C HIS A 333 9.42 25.75 21.48
N ASP A 334 10.11 25.46 22.60
CA ASP A 334 11.07 26.38 23.19
C ASP A 334 12.21 26.72 22.22
N PHE A 335 12.66 25.74 21.42
CA PHE A 335 13.66 25.96 20.39
C PHE A 335 13.16 26.92 19.29
N ILE A 336 11.94 26.70 18.80
CA ILE A 336 11.30 27.59 17.81
C ILE A 336 11.14 29.00 18.39
N GLU A 337 10.60 29.13 19.60
CA GLU A 337 10.38 30.42 20.26
C GLU A 337 11.70 31.16 20.49
N THR A 338 12.75 30.45 20.93
CA THR A 338 14.09 31.02 21.17
C THR A 338 14.71 31.59 19.89
N HIS A 339 14.55 30.91 18.75
CA HIS A 339 15.28 31.28 17.53
C HIS A 339 14.47 32.09 16.52
N ILE A 340 13.16 31.87 16.41
CA ILE A 340 12.31 32.53 15.41
C ILE A 340 10.97 33.04 15.98
N GLY A 341 10.69 32.84 17.27
CA GLY A 341 9.44 33.27 17.92
C GLY A 341 9.17 34.77 17.75
N ALA A 342 10.19 35.62 17.90
CA ALA A 342 10.06 37.06 17.69
C ALA A 342 9.58 37.44 16.27
N VAL A 343 9.99 36.68 15.25
CA VAL A 343 9.58 36.91 13.86
C VAL A 343 8.15 36.42 13.63
N ILE A 344 7.81 35.24 14.18
CA ILE A 344 6.46 34.67 14.09
C ILE A 344 5.44 35.61 14.74
N ASN A 345 5.72 36.07 15.96
CA ASN A 345 4.84 36.95 16.71
C ASN A 345 4.67 38.30 16.01
N TYR A 346 5.76 38.87 15.48
CA TYR A 346 5.68 40.12 14.73
C TYR A 346 4.81 39.99 13.47
N ASP A 347 4.97 38.92 12.68
CA ASP A 347 4.12 38.65 11.52
C ASP A 347 2.65 38.48 11.91
N ARG A 348 2.36 37.80 13.02
CA ARG A 348 0.99 37.61 13.54
C ARG A 348 0.35 38.94 13.98
N GLU A 349 1.09 39.78 14.70
CA GLU A 349 0.58 41.05 15.24
C GLU A 349 0.43 42.14 14.17
N HIS A 350 1.32 42.17 13.18
CA HIS A 350 1.40 43.26 12.21
C HIS A 350 0.96 42.87 10.79
N GLY A 351 0.58 41.59 10.57
CA GLY A 351 0.19 41.07 9.26
C GLY A 351 1.31 41.13 8.22
N THR A 352 2.56 41.05 8.65
CA THR A 352 3.73 41.13 7.76
C THR A 352 4.10 39.76 7.16
N GLN A 353 5.15 39.75 6.34
CA GLN A 353 5.67 38.54 5.68
C GLN A 353 7.18 38.41 5.92
N LEU A 354 7.64 38.62 7.15
CA LEU A 354 9.04 38.51 7.53
C LEU A 354 9.51 37.05 7.57
N LEU A 355 8.69 36.11 8.04
CA LEU A 355 9.02 34.69 8.12
C LEU A 355 9.23 34.06 6.72
N PRO A 356 8.34 34.27 5.72
CA PRO A 356 8.60 33.85 4.35
C PRO A 356 9.85 34.54 3.77
N THR A 357 10.06 35.82 4.09
CA THR A 357 11.24 36.56 3.62
C THR A 357 12.53 35.97 4.18
N LEU A 358 12.57 35.65 5.47
CA LEU A 358 13.71 35.03 6.15
C LEU A 358 14.03 33.67 5.52
N LYS A 359 13.01 32.84 5.31
CA LYS A 359 13.15 31.53 4.66
C LYS A 359 13.75 31.65 3.26
N THR A 360 13.21 32.52 2.42
CA THR A 360 13.74 32.74 1.06
C THR A 360 15.15 33.31 1.09
N TYR A 361 15.43 34.22 2.01
CA TYR A 361 16.75 34.82 2.18
C TYR A 361 17.83 33.79 2.52
N LEU A 362 17.52 32.88 3.45
CA LEU A 362 18.40 31.79 3.86
C LEU A 362 18.57 30.74 2.77
N ALA A 363 17.49 30.37 2.06
CA ALA A 363 17.54 29.49 0.89
C ALA A 363 18.42 30.07 -0.25
N CYS A 364 18.42 31.40 -0.40
CA CYS A 364 19.30 32.13 -1.32
C CYS A 364 20.71 32.39 -0.77
N GLN A 365 21.09 31.73 0.34
CA GLN A 365 22.39 31.87 1.01
C GLN A 365 22.76 33.32 1.36
N GLY A 366 21.75 34.17 1.64
CA GLY A 366 21.93 35.58 1.96
C GLY A 366 22.02 36.52 0.75
N SER A 367 21.80 36.03 -0.47
CA SER A 367 21.77 36.86 -1.68
C SER A 367 20.52 37.74 -1.73
N LYS A 368 20.69 39.05 -1.49
CA LYS A 368 19.58 40.02 -1.53
C LYS A 368 18.95 40.13 -2.92
N GLN A 369 19.75 40.05 -3.97
CA GLN A 369 19.26 40.14 -5.35
C GLN A 369 18.37 38.94 -5.70
N GLU A 370 18.82 37.72 -5.39
CA GLU A 370 18.05 36.51 -5.70
C GLU A 370 16.80 36.42 -4.82
N THR A 371 16.90 36.82 -3.56
CA THR A 371 15.76 36.87 -2.63
C THR A 371 14.67 37.82 -3.12
N ALA A 372 15.02 39.03 -3.54
CA ALA A 372 14.04 40.00 -4.07
C ALA A 372 13.34 39.45 -5.32
N LYS A 373 14.09 38.75 -6.18
CA LYS A 373 13.56 38.13 -7.39
C LYS A 373 12.60 36.98 -7.08
N GLN A 374 12.96 36.07 -6.16
CA GLN A 374 12.10 34.94 -5.78
C GLN A 374 10.83 35.39 -5.03
N LEU A 375 10.91 36.46 -4.24
CA LEU A 375 9.75 37.04 -3.55
C LEU A 375 8.93 37.98 -4.45
N TYR A 376 9.37 38.26 -5.68
CA TYR A 376 8.75 39.22 -6.60
C TYR A 376 8.56 40.62 -5.99
N ILE A 377 9.54 41.11 -5.22
CA ILE A 377 9.49 42.43 -4.56
C ILE A 377 10.63 43.34 -5.01
N VAL A 378 10.41 44.65 -4.85
CA VAL A 378 11.44 45.67 -5.10
C VAL A 378 12.50 45.64 -3.99
N ARG A 379 13.76 45.94 -4.35
CA ARG A 379 14.91 45.94 -3.42
C ARG A 379 14.67 46.76 -2.14
N GLN A 380 14.04 47.94 -2.24
CA GLN A 380 13.76 48.79 -1.08
C GLN A 380 12.89 48.07 -0.03
N THR A 381 11.83 47.38 -0.49
CA THR A 381 10.96 46.58 0.37
C THR A 381 11.75 45.44 1.03
N LEU A 382 12.61 44.75 0.27
CA LEU A 382 13.46 43.70 0.84
C LEU A 382 14.40 44.26 1.91
N TYR A 383 15.08 45.38 1.66
CA TYR A 383 15.98 45.98 2.65
C TYR A 383 15.26 46.34 3.94
N HIS A 384 14.04 46.91 3.85
CA HIS A 384 13.24 47.19 5.03
C HIS A 384 12.91 45.92 5.83
N ARG A 385 12.51 44.83 5.15
CA ARG A 385 12.22 43.54 5.80
C ARG A 385 13.48 42.92 6.43
N LEU A 386 14.63 42.98 5.75
CA LEU A 386 15.90 42.47 6.28
C LEU A 386 16.38 43.26 7.49
N ASN A 387 16.25 44.60 7.47
CA ASN A 387 16.56 45.42 8.64
C ASN A 387 15.66 45.05 9.82
N LYS A 388 14.37 44.81 9.57
CA LYS A 388 13.45 44.39 10.63
C LYS A 388 13.78 43.01 11.18
N LEU A 389 14.18 42.06 10.31
CA LEU A 389 14.69 40.76 10.73
C LEU A 389 15.96 40.90 11.58
N GLU A 390 16.87 41.81 11.24
CA GLU A 390 18.07 42.09 12.03
C GLU A 390 17.74 42.67 13.42
N GLU A 391 16.72 43.54 13.52
CA GLU A 391 16.21 44.04 14.81
C GLU A 391 15.63 42.93 15.69
N LEU A 392 14.88 42.00 15.10
CA LEU A 392 14.19 40.93 15.82
C LEU A 392 15.12 39.76 16.18
N LEU A 393 16.05 39.40 15.29
CA LEU A 393 16.92 38.23 15.42
C LEU A 393 18.34 38.57 15.88
N GLY A 394 18.71 39.85 15.95
CA GLY A 394 20.07 40.30 16.25
C GLY A 394 20.99 40.34 15.03
N LYS A 395 22.03 41.19 15.08
CA LYS A 395 22.94 41.45 13.94
C LYS A 395 23.76 40.25 13.49
N ASP A 396 23.95 39.29 14.38
CA ASP A 396 24.75 38.08 14.19
C ASP A 396 23.93 36.88 13.74
N PHE A 397 22.64 37.04 13.40
CA PHE A 397 21.78 35.93 13.00
C PHE A 397 22.28 35.13 11.78
N MET A 398 23.15 35.73 10.95
CA MET A 398 23.80 35.08 9.81
C MET A 398 25.14 34.40 10.15
N SER A 399 25.59 34.46 11.41
CA SER A 399 26.73 33.64 11.87
C SER A 399 26.40 32.16 11.74
N PHE A 400 27.41 31.32 11.49
CA PHE A 400 27.20 29.91 11.12
C PHE A 400 26.26 29.16 12.09
N GLU A 401 26.54 29.20 13.39
CA GLU A 401 25.77 28.49 14.41
C GLU A 401 24.33 29.03 14.54
N ARG A 402 24.17 30.36 14.57
CA ARG A 402 22.83 31.00 14.65
C ARG A 402 22.01 30.74 13.40
N ARG A 403 22.62 30.83 12.23
CA ARG A 403 21.96 30.58 10.96
C ARG A 403 21.43 29.16 10.90
N VAL A 404 22.23 28.16 11.26
CA VAL A 404 21.80 26.75 11.30
C VAL A 404 20.64 26.58 12.28
N ALA A 405 20.72 27.19 13.47
CA ALA A 405 19.63 27.11 14.45
C ALA A 405 18.33 27.73 13.93
N ILE A 406 18.40 28.86 13.23
CA ILE A 406 17.25 29.53 12.60
C ILE A 406 16.69 28.69 11.45
N GLU A 407 17.53 28.14 10.57
CA GLU A 407 17.11 27.25 9.49
C GLU A 407 16.40 26.00 10.05
N CYS A 408 16.95 25.38 11.09
CA CYS A 408 16.29 24.28 11.81
C CYS A 408 14.96 24.72 12.43
N GLY A 409 14.90 25.90 13.04
CA GLY A 409 13.68 26.46 13.61
C GLY A 409 12.58 26.66 12.57
N LEU A 410 12.94 27.14 11.37
CA LEU A 410 12.01 27.29 10.25
C LEU A 410 11.46 25.94 9.78
N LEU A 411 12.34 24.94 9.62
CA LEU A 411 11.92 23.59 9.22
C LEU A 411 11.05 22.92 10.30
N ALA A 412 11.35 23.13 11.57
CA ALA A 412 10.56 22.65 12.70
C ALA A 412 9.17 23.31 12.74
N TYR A 413 9.09 24.61 12.47
CA TYR A 413 7.83 25.34 12.36
C TYR A 413 6.96 24.81 11.20
N GLU A 414 7.56 24.51 10.04
CA GLU A 414 6.87 23.92 8.88
C GLU A 414 6.30 22.54 9.13
N LEU A 415 6.91 21.75 10.02
CA LEU A 415 6.40 20.43 10.40
C LEU A 415 5.07 20.52 11.18
N GLY A 416 4.61 21.73 11.53
CA GLY A 416 3.32 22.00 12.16
C GLY A 416 3.32 21.84 13.68
N LEU A 417 4.47 22.09 14.32
CA LEU A 417 4.72 21.76 15.72
C LEU A 417 4.34 22.86 16.72
N VAL A 418 3.81 24.00 16.26
CA VAL A 418 3.14 24.97 17.13
C VAL A 418 1.64 24.69 17.03
N GLN A 419 1.10 24.04 18.05
CA GLN A 419 -0.31 23.65 18.10
C GLN A 419 -1.22 24.87 17.97
N GLY A 420 -2.24 24.73 17.12
CA GLY A 420 -3.55 25.31 17.43
C GLY A 420 -3.89 26.68 16.85
N GLU A 421 -3.39 27.08 15.68
CA GLU A 421 -4.13 28.02 14.82
C GLU A 421 -3.59 28.01 13.39
N GLN A 422 -4.45 27.56 12.47
CA GLN A 422 -4.37 27.70 11.01
C GLN A 422 -3.05 27.30 10.33
N LYS A 423 -3.09 26.18 9.59
CA LYS A 423 -2.17 25.90 8.48
C LYS A 423 -2.10 27.11 7.55
N ILE A 424 -1.11 27.96 7.71
CA ILE A 424 -0.72 28.92 6.67
C ILE A 424 0.03 28.10 5.62
N GLY A 425 -0.66 27.80 4.53
CA GLY A 425 -0.07 27.19 3.35
C GLY A 425 1.09 28.06 2.87
N LEU A 426 2.33 27.59 3.10
CA LEU A 426 3.55 28.27 2.66
C LEU A 426 4.22 27.61 1.46
N PHE A 427 3.52 26.70 0.77
CA PHE A 427 3.95 26.18 -0.53
C PHE A 427 2.74 25.91 -1.43
N SER A 428 2.20 26.98 -2.01
CA SER A 428 1.52 26.91 -3.29
C SER A 428 2.33 27.75 -4.27
N THR A 429 3.16 27.08 -5.07
CA THR A 429 3.56 27.56 -6.40
C THR A 429 2.87 26.69 -7.42
#